data_AF-A0A7S0A8R3-F1
#
_entry.id   AF-A0A7S0A8R3-F1
#
_cell.length_a   1.000
_cell.length_b   1.000
_cell.length_c   1.000
_cell.angle_alpha   90.00
_cell.angle_beta   90.00
_cell.angle_gamma   90.00
#
_symmetry.space_group_name_H-M   'P 1'
#
loop_
_entity.id
_entity.type
_entity.pdbx_description
1 polymer ?
#
loop_
_entity_poly.entity_id
_entity_poly.type
_entity_poly.pdbx_seq_one_letter_code
_entity_poly.pdbx_strand_id
1 'polypeptide(L)'
;GVSPILEGWPAAASAIGSSRHDQVWLSMRHGLLFLAPKPHNWAPYACVHLRGVVLQDVNRSMLTVTLAMKREPCEQSSDEACPTAAAKTPGTGDGRLASGSSAGKRPQSPLQLQLIFLLPDGRWQLLDVPHLQAQLLDVEHLEKWRREVEVQCELANADAMPADTGGSADRRVVRRVQDI
;
A
#
# COMPACT_ATOMS: atom_id res chain seq x y z
N GLY A 1 29.01 -20.72 -1.95
CA GLY A 1 28.26 -21.87 -1.43
C GLY A 1 27.47 -21.38 -0.25
N VAL A 2 26.15 -21.35 -0.37
CA VAL A 2 25.25 -20.93 0.70
C VAL A 2 24.38 -22.12 1.02
N SER A 3 24.47 -22.59 2.26
CA SER A 3 23.69 -23.72 2.75
C SER A 3 22.21 -23.34 2.81
N PRO A 4 21.27 -24.19 2.33
CA PRO A 4 19.85 -23.95 2.49
C PRO A 4 19.49 -24.16 3.97
N ILE A 5 19.29 -23.08 4.72
CA ILE A 5 18.65 -23.14 6.04
C ILE A 5 17.14 -23.17 5.79
N LEU A 6 16.61 -24.35 5.47
CA LEU A 6 15.18 -24.63 5.50
C LEU A 6 14.91 -26.15 5.57
N GLU A 7 15.71 -26.88 6.35
CA GLU A 7 15.32 -28.19 6.84
C GLU A 7 14.79 -28.03 8.27
N GLY A 8 13.49 -28.23 8.43
CA GLY A 8 12.88 -28.41 9.75
C GLY A 8 11.75 -27.47 10.11
N TRP A 9 10.93 -27.01 9.17
CA TRP A 9 9.58 -26.56 9.56
C TRP A 9 8.72 -27.80 9.75
N PRO A 10 8.07 -28.02 10.92
CA PRO A 10 7.16 -29.14 11.08
C PRO A 10 6.07 -28.99 10.04
N ALA A 11 5.91 -30.01 9.20
CA ALA A 11 4.74 -30.18 8.35
C ALA A 11 3.52 -30.24 9.30
N ALA A 12 2.93 -29.08 9.59
CA ALA A 12 1.78 -28.97 10.46
C ALA A 12 0.65 -29.77 9.81
N ALA A 13 0.36 -30.91 10.41
CA ALA A 13 -0.68 -31.81 9.99
C ALA A 13 -2.00 -31.05 9.92
N SER A 14 -2.45 -30.77 8.69
CA SER A 14 -3.79 -30.25 8.43
C SER A 14 -4.82 -31.35 8.62
N ALA A 15 -5.30 -31.47 9.85
CA ALA A 15 -6.62 -31.99 10.21
C ALA A 15 -6.85 -31.50 11.66
N ILE A 16 -7.96 -30.87 12.06
CA ILE A 16 -9.35 -31.29 11.90
C ILE A 16 -10.25 -30.06 12.12
N GLY A 17 -11.25 -29.89 11.25
CA GLY A 17 -12.57 -29.26 11.49
C GLY A 17 -12.71 -28.10 12.49
N SER A 18 -12.46 -26.88 12.05
CA SER A 18 -13.01 -25.62 12.57
C SER A 18 -12.89 -24.59 11.42
N SER A 19 -13.80 -23.62 11.30
CA SER A 19 -13.92 -22.66 10.18
C SER A 19 -12.64 -22.49 9.35
N ARG A 20 -12.64 -23.00 8.11
CA ARG A 20 -11.46 -22.99 7.24
C ARG A 20 -11.09 -21.54 6.92
N HIS A 21 -10.21 -20.96 7.71
CA HIS A 21 -9.53 -19.73 7.35
C HIS A 21 -8.62 -20.08 6.18
N ASP A 22 -8.80 -19.39 5.05
CA ASP A 22 -7.94 -19.58 3.88
C ASP A 22 -6.51 -19.18 4.26
N GLN A 23 -5.65 -20.18 4.42
CA GLN A 23 -4.25 -19.97 4.72
C GLN A 23 -3.51 -19.65 3.43
N VAL A 24 -2.75 -18.56 3.47
CA VAL A 24 -1.93 -18.11 2.34
C VAL A 24 -0.50 -17.89 2.82
N TRP A 25 0.43 -18.24 1.95
CA TRP A 25 1.83 -17.90 2.04
C TRP A 25 2.03 -16.49 1.51
N LEU A 26 2.88 -15.74 2.22
CA LEU A 26 3.23 -14.38 1.87
C LEU A 26 4.72 -14.32 1.64
N SER A 27 5.13 -13.73 0.53
CA SER A 27 6.54 -13.43 0.26
C SER A 27 6.66 -12.02 -0.32
N MET A 28 7.78 -11.36 -0.04
CA MET A 28 8.05 -10.01 -0.52
C MET A 28 9.31 -9.99 -1.37
N ARG A 29 9.24 -9.32 -2.53
CA ARG A 29 10.39 -9.16 -3.42
C ARG A 29 10.24 -7.90 -4.26
N HIS A 30 11.26 -7.05 -4.27
CA HIS A 30 11.30 -5.84 -5.12
C HIS A 30 10.08 -4.91 -4.98
N GLY A 31 9.59 -4.69 -3.75
CA GLY A 31 8.38 -3.89 -3.54
C GLY A 31 7.08 -4.54 -4.01
N LEU A 32 7.08 -5.85 -4.31
CA LEU A 32 5.88 -6.65 -4.56
C LEU A 32 5.64 -7.60 -3.38
N LEU A 33 4.40 -7.69 -2.94
CA LEU A 33 3.92 -8.71 -2.02
C LEU A 33 3.17 -9.79 -2.81
N PHE A 34 3.60 -11.05 -2.70
CA PHE A 34 3.00 -12.19 -3.39
C PHE A 34 2.14 -13.02 -2.44
N LEU A 35 0.95 -13.39 -2.92
CA LEU A 35 -0.08 -14.16 -2.21
C LEU A 35 -0.38 -15.46 -2.92
N ALA A 36 -0.61 -16.46 -2.07
CA ALA A 36 -0.04 -17.70 -2.45
C ALA A 36 -0.65 -18.96 -1.68
N PRO A 37 -1.18 -20.11 -2.23
CA PRO A 37 -1.64 -21.23 -1.37
C PRO A 37 -0.59 -22.19 -0.75
N LYS A 38 0.65 -22.28 -1.25
CA LYS A 38 1.65 -23.28 -0.76
C LYS A 38 3.02 -22.63 -0.50
N PRO A 39 4.04 -23.29 0.05
CA PRO A 39 5.36 -22.66 0.20
C PRO A 39 6.30 -22.88 -1.00
N HIS A 40 6.23 -24.04 -1.68
CA HIS A 40 7.27 -24.45 -2.66
C HIS A 40 6.71 -25.01 -3.97
N ASN A 41 7.24 -24.55 -5.11
CA ASN A 41 6.98 -25.03 -6.50
C ASN A 41 5.65 -24.67 -7.16
N TRP A 42 5.08 -23.52 -6.85
CA TRP A 42 3.78 -23.12 -7.40
C TRP A 42 3.80 -21.61 -7.64
N ALA A 43 3.10 -21.19 -8.69
CA ALA A 43 3.07 -19.80 -9.10
C ALA A 43 2.21 -18.98 -8.11
N PRO A 44 2.66 -17.81 -7.67
CA PRO A 44 1.82 -16.92 -6.87
C PRO A 44 0.54 -16.62 -7.67
N TYR A 45 -0.61 -16.80 -7.02
CA TYR A 45 -1.90 -16.54 -7.68
C TYR A 45 -2.32 -15.09 -7.54
N ALA A 46 -1.67 -14.31 -6.67
CA ALA A 46 -1.90 -12.88 -6.59
C ALA A 46 -0.64 -12.11 -6.17
N CYS A 47 -0.58 -10.84 -6.54
CA CYS A 47 0.42 -9.91 -6.04
C CYS A 47 -0.16 -8.52 -5.78
N VAL A 48 0.55 -7.74 -4.96
CA VAL A 48 0.25 -6.35 -4.61
C VAL A 48 1.51 -5.52 -4.74
N HIS A 49 1.41 -4.35 -5.37
CA HIS A 49 2.50 -3.40 -5.45
C HIS A 49 2.56 -2.55 -4.18
N LEU A 50 3.69 -2.52 -3.48
CA LEU A 50 3.86 -1.84 -2.19
C LEU A 50 4.12 -0.32 -2.33
N ARG A 51 4.28 0.21 -3.55
CA ARG A 51 4.36 1.66 -3.76
C ARG A 51 3.06 2.34 -3.35
N GLY A 52 3.19 3.37 -2.53
CA GLY A 52 2.05 4.06 -1.94
C GLY A 52 1.32 3.23 -0.90
N VAL A 53 1.78 2.03 -0.55
CA VAL A 53 1.19 1.22 0.53
C VAL A 53 1.86 1.59 1.85
N VAL A 54 1.07 1.62 2.92
CA VAL A 54 1.52 1.84 4.29
C VAL A 54 0.97 0.76 5.20
N LEU A 55 1.75 0.44 6.24
CA LEU A 55 1.27 -0.37 7.34
C LEU A 55 0.32 0.50 8.18
N GLN A 56 -0.97 0.23 8.08
CA GLN A 56 -2.03 1.02 8.71
C GLN A 56 -2.23 0.66 10.18
N ASP A 57 -2.24 -0.63 10.49
CA ASP A 57 -2.49 -1.15 11.84
C ASP A 57 -1.74 -2.47 12.10
N VAL A 58 -1.37 -2.68 13.36
CA VAL A 58 -0.72 -3.90 13.85
C VAL A 58 -1.39 -4.33 15.15
N ASN A 59 -2.27 -5.32 15.06
CA ASN A 59 -2.97 -5.89 16.19
C ASN A 59 -2.20 -7.09 16.74
N ARG A 60 -1.45 -6.88 17.84
CA ARG A 60 -0.67 -7.94 18.49
C ARG A 60 -1.53 -9.03 19.14
N SER A 61 -2.72 -8.68 19.63
CA SER A 61 -3.62 -9.66 20.27
C SER A 61 -4.17 -10.66 19.25
N MET A 62 -4.43 -10.20 18.02
CA MET A 62 -4.92 -11.03 16.92
C MET A 62 -3.81 -11.49 15.97
N LEU A 63 -2.55 -11.12 16.24
CA LEU A 63 -1.40 -11.35 15.36
C LEU A 63 -1.65 -10.89 13.92
N THR A 64 -2.26 -9.72 13.77
CA THR A 64 -2.78 -9.27 12.48
C THR A 64 -2.13 -7.96 12.06
N VAL A 65 -1.86 -7.84 10.77
CA VAL A 65 -1.32 -6.65 10.11
C VAL A 65 -2.30 -6.17 9.05
N THR A 66 -2.49 -4.86 8.97
CA THR A 66 -3.38 -4.23 8.01
C THR A 66 -2.59 -3.28 7.13
N LEU A 67 -2.57 -3.54 5.82
CA LEU A 67 -1.99 -2.68 4.81
C LEU A 67 -3.07 -1.83 4.16
N ALA A 68 -2.77 -0.57 3.85
CA ALA A 68 -3.67 0.33 3.14
C ALA A 68 -2.88 1.29 2.24
N MET A 69 -3.57 1.94 1.30
CA MET A 69 -2.95 3.00 0.49
C MET A 69 -2.75 4.28 1.32
N LYS A 70 -1.56 4.86 1.22
CA LYS A 70 -1.18 6.16 1.77
C LYS A 70 -2.04 7.24 1.11
N ARG A 71 -2.76 7.99 1.91
CA ARG A 71 -3.39 9.23 1.45
C ARG A 71 -2.32 10.30 1.35
N GLU A 72 -2.04 10.73 0.13
CA GLU A 72 -1.31 11.98 -0.03
C GLU A 72 -2.19 13.10 0.54
N PRO A 73 -1.69 13.87 1.52
CA PRO A 73 -2.39 15.07 1.93
C PRO A 73 -2.45 15.93 0.68
N CYS A 74 -3.66 16.11 0.15
CA CYS A 74 -3.90 17.10 -0.87
C CYS A 74 -3.53 18.41 -0.21
N GLU A 75 -2.31 18.91 -0.50
CA GLU A 75 -1.88 20.24 -0.11
C GLU A 75 -2.87 21.18 -0.78
N GLN A 76 -3.95 21.45 -0.06
CA GLN A 76 -4.83 22.57 -0.34
C GLN A 76 -3.90 23.75 -0.19
N SER A 77 -3.33 24.16 -1.33
CA SER A 77 -2.58 25.38 -1.50
C SER A 77 -3.32 26.40 -0.68
N SER A 78 -2.69 26.82 0.42
CA SER A 78 -3.23 27.89 1.23
C SER A 78 -3.34 29.05 0.27
N ASP A 79 -4.57 29.31 -0.21
CA ASP A 79 -4.90 30.52 -0.93
C ASP A 79 -4.54 31.62 0.05
N GLU A 80 -3.35 32.17 -0.20
CA GLU A 80 -2.75 33.29 0.47
C GLU A 80 -3.81 34.38 0.44
N ALA A 81 -4.43 34.61 1.59
CA ALA A 81 -5.45 35.63 1.76
C ALA A 81 -4.84 36.95 1.26
N CYS A 82 -5.31 37.44 0.11
CA CYS A 82 -5.07 38.80 -0.32
C CYS A 82 -5.43 39.72 0.87
N PRO A 83 -4.48 40.48 1.44
CA PRO A 83 -4.82 41.48 2.44
C PRO A 83 -5.52 42.63 1.71
N THR A 84 -6.84 42.55 1.60
CA THR A 84 -7.66 43.65 1.09
C THR A 84 -7.66 44.76 2.13
N ALA A 85 -6.77 45.73 1.95
CA ALA A 85 -6.76 46.98 2.68
C ALA A 85 -8.13 47.65 2.58
N ALA A 86 -8.70 47.95 3.74
CA ALA A 86 -9.99 48.59 3.90
C ALA A 86 -9.99 50.01 3.30
N ALA A 87 -10.78 50.22 2.25
CA ALA A 87 -11.28 51.53 1.88
C ALA A 87 -12.80 51.55 2.12
N LYS A 88 -13.22 52.29 3.16
CA LYS A 88 -14.62 52.58 3.48
C LYS A 88 -15.21 53.47 2.38
N THR A 89 -16.27 52.99 1.72
CA THR A 89 -17.24 53.87 1.06
C THR A 89 -18.67 53.44 1.43
N PRO A 90 -19.49 54.34 2.00
CA PRO A 90 -20.90 54.09 2.25
C PRO A 90 -21.71 54.46 1.00
N GLY A 91 -22.43 53.50 0.43
CA GLY A 91 -23.28 53.71 -0.74
C GLY A 91 -24.40 52.69 -0.82
N THR A 92 -25.59 53.12 -0.39
CA THR A 92 -26.90 52.48 -0.49
C THR A 92 -27.21 52.06 -1.94
N GLY A 93 -27.56 50.78 -2.16
CA GLY A 93 -28.02 50.31 -3.47
C GLY A 93 -28.51 48.85 -3.46
N ASP A 94 -29.78 48.69 -3.81
CA ASP A 94 -30.61 47.49 -3.81
C ASP A 94 -30.08 46.25 -4.56
N GLY A 95 -30.40 45.09 -3.97
CA GLY A 95 -31.03 43.97 -4.68
C GLY A 95 -30.25 43.24 -5.76
N ARG A 96 -29.41 42.28 -5.38
CA ARG A 96 -29.05 41.16 -6.27
C ARG A 96 -28.79 39.88 -5.49
N LEU A 97 -29.67 38.90 -5.67
CA LEU A 97 -29.59 37.56 -5.06
C LEU A 97 -28.30 36.88 -5.52
N ALA A 98 -27.31 36.84 -4.63
CA ALA A 98 -26.08 36.10 -4.82
C ALA A 98 -26.40 34.61 -4.85
N SER A 99 -26.27 33.99 -6.02
CA SER A 99 -26.26 32.55 -6.19
C SER A 99 -25.04 32.01 -5.46
N GLY A 100 -25.25 31.52 -4.24
CA GLY A 100 -24.25 30.88 -3.41
C GLY A 100 -23.76 29.61 -4.09
N SER A 101 -22.71 29.73 -4.88
CA SER A 101 -21.96 28.61 -5.43
C SER A 101 -21.25 27.93 -4.25
N SER A 102 -21.99 27.08 -3.54
CA SER A 102 -21.41 26.10 -2.63
C SER A 102 -20.47 25.24 -3.47
N ALA A 103 -19.17 25.54 -3.39
CA ALA A 103 -18.11 24.73 -3.95
C ALA A 103 -18.18 23.37 -3.24
N GLY A 104 -19.03 22.50 -3.78
CA GLY A 104 -19.25 21.15 -3.29
C GLY A 104 -17.94 20.39 -3.42
N LYS A 105 -17.24 20.27 -2.29
CA LYS A 105 -16.06 19.42 -2.14
C LYS A 105 -16.44 18.02 -2.61
N ARG A 106 -16.05 17.64 -3.83
CA ARG A 106 -16.35 16.32 -4.38
C ARG A 106 -15.87 15.26 -3.38
N PRO A 107 -16.68 14.24 -3.06
CA PRO A 107 -16.24 13.14 -2.23
C PRO A 107 -15.05 12.49 -2.93
N GLN A 108 -13.86 12.61 -2.34
CA GLN A 108 -12.67 11.91 -2.81
C GLN A 108 -12.95 10.42 -2.70
N SER A 109 -12.83 9.69 -3.80
CA SER A 109 -12.95 8.24 -3.80
C SER A 109 -11.94 7.66 -2.82
N PRO A 110 -12.32 6.68 -1.98
CA PRO A 110 -11.38 6.05 -1.06
C PRO A 110 -10.23 5.46 -1.86
N LEU A 111 -8.99 5.65 -1.40
CA LEU A 111 -7.85 4.98 -1.99
C LEU A 111 -7.97 3.48 -1.78
N GLN A 112 -7.80 2.72 -2.86
CA GLN A 112 -7.91 1.26 -2.86
C GLN A 112 -6.57 0.65 -3.27
N LEU A 113 -6.19 -0.43 -2.59
CA LEU A 113 -5.09 -1.30 -2.98
C LEU A 113 -5.51 -2.11 -4.19
N GLN A 114 -4.61 -2.27 -5.14
CA GLN A 114 -4.83 -3.12 -6.30
C GLN A 114 -4.17 -4.48 -6.09
N LEU A 115 -4.99 -5.52 -5.92
CA LEU A 115 -4.55 -6.91 -5.99
C LEU A 115 -4.63 -7.37 -7.45
N ILE A 116 -3.56 -8.00 -7.92
CA ILE A 116 -3.49 -8.56 -9.27
C ILE A 116 -3.46 -10.07 -9.15
N PHE A 117 -4.52 -10.74 -9.59
CA PHE A 117 -4.66 -12.19 -9.57
C PHE A 117 -4.21 -12.80 -10.90
N LEU A 118 -3.45 -13.90 -10.84
CA LEU A 118 -3.16 -14.79 -11.96
C LEU A 118 -4.14 -15.96 -11.94
N LEU A 119 -5.03 -16.01 -12.92
CA LEU A 119 -6.01 -17.07 -13.06
C LEU A 119 -5.37 -18.34 -13.69
N PRO A 120 -5.96 -19.53 -13.50
CA PRO A 120 -5.45 -20.77 -14.07
C PRO A 120 -5.38 -20.81 -15.61
N ASP A 121 -6.14 -19.95 -16.28
CA ASP A 121 -6.12 -19.78 -17.74
C ASP A 121 -5.02 -18.83 -18.24
N GLY A 122 -4.16 -18.34 -17.32
CA GLY A 122 -3.06 -17.44 -17.61
C GLY A 122 -3.46 -15.97 -17.73
N ARG A 123 -4.71 -15.61 -17.45
CA ARG A 123 -5.17 -14.21 -17.47
C ARG A 123 -4.92 -13.50 -16.15
N TRP A 124 -4.71 -12.19 -16.23
CA TRP A 124 -4.59 -11.31 -15.07
C TRP A 124 -5.94 -10.66 -14.75
N GLN A 125 -6.33 -10.66 -13.48
CA GLN A 125 -7.53 -10.00 -12.98
C GLN A 125 -7.17 -9.00 -11.89
N LEU A 126 -7.61 -7.75 -12.04
CA LEU A 126 -7.38 -6.69 -11.06
C LEU A 126 -8.57 -6.65 -10.10
N LEU A 127 -8.29 -6.56 -8.81
CA LEU A 127 -9.27 -6.41 -7.75
C LEU A 127 -8.84 -5.26 -6.85
N ASP A 128 -9.68 -4.23 -6.77
CA ASP A 128 -9.44 -3.10 -5.88
C ASP A 128 -10.05 -3.40 -4.50
N VAL A 129 -9.22 -3.35 -3.45
CA VAL A 129 -9.63 -3.61 -2.06
C VAL A 129 -9.26 -2.41 -1.18
N PRO A 130 -10.06 -2.04 -0.17
CA PRO A 130 -9.77 -0.87 0.66
C PRO A 130 -8.52 -1.06 1.54
N HIS A 131 -8.32 -2.27 2.05
CA HIS A 131 -7.17 -2.67 2.86
C HIS A 131 -6.93 -4.18 2.70
N LEU A 132 -5.69 -4.61 2.95
CA LEU A 132 -5.31 -6.01 2.98
C LEU A 132 -4.95 -6.39 4.41
N GLN A 133 -5.66 -7.35 4.97
CA GLN A 133 -5.44 -7.84 6.32
C GLN A 133 -4.83 -9.24 6.26
N ALA A 134 -3.74 -9.46 7.00
CA ALA A 134 -3.08 -10.77 7.10
C ALA A 134 -2.88 -11.15 8.57
N GLN A 135 -3.21 -12.40 8.91
CA GLN A 135 -2.95 -12.96 10.23
C GLN A 135 -1.70 -13.84 10.18
N LEU A 136 -0.81 -13.67 11.16
CA LEU A 136 0.44 -14.40 11.28
C LEU A 136 0.37 -15.43 12.42
N LEU A 137 1.26 -16.41 12.36
CA LEU A 137 1.23 -17.58 13.25
C LEU A 137 1.67 -17.27 14.67
N ASP A 138 2.63 -16.34 14.85
CA ASP A 138 3.16 -15.95 16.15
C ASP A 138 3.62 -14.48 16.16
N VAL A 139 4.00 -14.01 17.36
CA VAL A 139 4.45 -12.63 17.60
C VAL A 139 5.81 -12.35 16.95
N GLU A 140 6.69 -13.34 16.87
CA GLU A 140 8.02 -13.16 16.29
C GLU A 140 7.94 -12.92 14.78
N HIS A 141 7.12 -13.71 14.08
CA HIS A 141 6.77 -13.50 12.68
C HIS A 141 6.06 -12.17 12.46
N LEU A 142 5.12 -11.79 13.34
CA LEU A 142 4.44 -10.50 13.27
C LEU A 142 5.45 -9.34 13.27
N GLU A 143 6.37 -9.33 14.23
CA GLU A 143 7.35 -8.25 14.36
C GLU A 143 8.40 -8.28 13.23
N LYS A 144 8.82 -9.47 12.80
CA LYS A 144 9.71 -9.61 11.64
C LYS A 144 9.05 -9.08 10.36
N TRP A 145 7.81 -9.49 10.10
CA TRP A 145 7.07 -9.11 8.90
C TRP A 145 6.74 -7.62 8.90
N ARG A 146 6.35 -7.06 10.04
CA ARG A 146 6.18 -5.62 10.24
C ARG A 146 7.40 -4.83 9.77
N ARG A 147 8.58 -5.16 10.30
CA ARG A 147 9.83 -4.43 9.97
C ARG A 147 10.15 -4.53 8.49
N GLU A 148 9.99 -5.72 7.90
CA GLU A 148 10.28 -5.92 6.49
C GLU A 148 9.31 -5.15 5.59
N VAL A 149 8.01 -5.13 5.91
CA VAL A 149 7.03 -4.32 5.17
C VAL A 149 7.34 -2.83 5.26
N GLU A 150 7.64 -2.31 6.45
CA GLU A 150 8.01 -0.90 6.63
C GLU A 150 9.19 -0.53 5.73
N VAL A 151 10.26 -1.33 5.74
CA VAL A 151 11.45 -1.15 4.88
C VAL A 151 11.09 -1.23 3.40
N GLN A 152 10.31 -2.23 2.97
CA GLN A 152 9.95 -2.40 1.56
C GLN A 152 9.03 -1.27 1.05
N CYS A 153 8.11 -0.78 1.88
CA CYS A 153 7.28 0.37 1.53
C CYS A 153 8.10 1.64 1.37
N GLU A 154 9.07 1.90 2.26
CA GLU A 154 10.00 3.03 2.12
C GLU A 154 10.83 2.94 0.83
N LEU A 155 11.38 1.76 0.54
CA LEU A 155 12.15 1.52 -0.69
C LEU A 155 11.30 1.71 -1.95
N ALA A 156 10.07 1.20 -1.96
CA ALA A 156 9.15 1.33 -3.10
C ALA A 156 8.69 2.78 -3.33
N ASN A 157 8.62 3.58 -2.27
CA ASN A 157 8.28 5.00 -2.36
C ASN A 157 9.48 5.86 -2.79
N ALA A 158 10.71 5.48 -2.43
CA ALA A 158 11.91 6.20 -2.85
C ALA A 158 12.17 6.11 -4.37
N ASP A 159 11.79 4.98 -4.99
CA ASP A 159 11.92 4.78 -6.44
C ASP A 159 10.92 5.62 -7.25
N ALA A 160 9.89 6.18 -6.60
CA ALA A 160 8.86 7.00 -7.22
C ALA A 160 9.31 8.43 -7.58
N MET A 161 10.59 8.77 -7.38
CA MET A 161 11.15 10.09 -7.69
C MET A 161 10.77 10.50 -9.13
N PRO A 162 9.96 11.56 -9.30
CA PRO A 162 9.49 11.97 -10.60
C PRO A 162 10.70 12.37 -11.45
N ALA A 163 10.75 11.84 -12.66
CA ALA A 163 11.77 12.13 -13.67
C ALA A 163 11.66 13.56 -14.23
N ASP A 164 11.48 14.55 -13.36
CA ASP A 164 11.59 15.97 -13.71
C ASP A 164 13.00 16.48 -13.44
N THR A 165 13.97 15.79 -14.01
CA THR A 165 15.33 16.32 -14.16
C THR A 165 15.76 16.09 -15.59
N GLY A 166 15.50 17.10 -16.42
CA GLY A 166 16.29 17.30 -17.63
C GLY A 166 17.77 17.27 -17.27
N GLY A 167 18.54 16.39 -17.92
CA GLY A 167 19.99 16.37 -17.81
C GLY A 167 20.58 15.11 -17.16
N SER A 168 20.54 14.01 -17.90
CA SER A 168 21.69 13.14 -18.16
C SER A 168 22.78 13.07 -17.07
N ALA A 169 22.69 12.10 -16.16
CA ALA A 169 23.88 11.41 -15.65
C ALA A 169 23.51 10.00 -15.14
N ASP A 170 24.10 9.02 -15.81
CA ASP A 170 24.06 7.58 -15.58
C ASP A 170 24.18 7.21 -14.09
N ARG A 171 23.08 6.74 -13.49
CA ARG A 171 23.08 6.11 -12.16
C ARG A 171 22.51 4.71 -12.26
N ARG A 172 23.31 3.79 -12.79
CA ARG A 172 23.06 2.36 -12.70
C ARG A 172 23.40 1.86 -11.28
N VAL A 173 22.46 1.97 -10.35
CA VAL A 173 22.58 1.34 -9.03
C VAL A 173 22.24 -0.15 -9.17
N VAL A 174 23.26 -0.96 -9.48
CA VAL A 174 23.16 -2.42 -9.45
C VAL A 174 23.19 -2.88 -8.01
N ARG A 175 22.02 -2.99 -7.36
CA ARG A 175 21.89 -3.71 -6.09
C ARG A 175 21.63 -5.18 -6.41
N ARG A 176 22.66 -6.00 -6.19
CA ARG A 176 22.56 -7.46 -6.20
C ARG A 176 21.86 -7.89 -4.93
N VAL A 177 20.53 -8.01 -4.99
CA VAL A 177 19.70 -8.53 -3.90
C VAL A 177 19.89 -10.04 -3.86
N GLN A 178 20.46 -10.57 -2.78
CA GLN A 178 20.49 -12.00 -2.49
C GLN A 178 19.09 -12.43 -2.06
N ASP A 179 18.60 -13.51 -2.68
CA ASP A 179 17.33 -14.16 -2.34
C ASP A 179 17.26 -14.50 -0.84
N ILE A 180 16.12 -14.21 -0.22
CA ILE A 180 15.72 -14.60 1.14
C ILE A 180 15.10 -15.99 1.07
#